data_AF-A0A2W4KDL8-F1
#
_entry.id   AF-A0A2W4KDL8-F1
#
_cell.length_a   1.000
_cell.length_b   1.000
_cell.length_c   1.000
_cell.angle_alpha   90.00
_cell.angle_beta   90.00
_cell.angle_gamma   90.00
#
_symmetry.space_group_name_H-M   'P 1'
#
loop_
_entity.id
_entity.type
_entity.pdbx_description
1 polymer ?
#
loop_
_entity_poly.entity_id
_entity_poly.type
_entity_poly.pdbx_seq_one_letter_code
_entity_poly.pdbx_strand_id
1 'polypeptide(L)'
;MDAIGIGLVILGFVMAAVSNLWILIIAFRRHIGWGIACLLLPIAQFVFVIMNLQRTLIPFVIGLVSAGFMVGGFFLSPTLQKSYATSGTISGDK
;
A
#
# COMPACT_ATOMS: atom_id res chain seq x y z
N MET A 1 9.72 21.99 -4.29
CA MET A 1 8.31 21.74 -3.93
C MET A 1 7.94 20.32 -4.36
N ASP A 2 8.20 19.97 -5.62
CA ASP A 2 7.83 18.66 -6.20
C ASP A 2 8.64 17.47 -5.67
N ALA A 3 9.94 17.65 -5.43
CA ALA A 3 10.81 16.59 -4.91
C ALA A 3 10.37 16.09 -3.51
N ILE A 4 9.78 16.95 -2.69
CA ILE A 4 9.31 16.61 -1.35
C ILE A 4 8.06 15.72 -1.44
N GLY A 5 7.14 16.03 -2.34
CA GLY A 5 5.93 15.22 -2.56
C GLY A 5 6.25 13.84 -3.17
N ILE A 6 7.16 13.78 -4.15
CA ILE A 6 7.63 12.50 -4.71
C ILE A 6 8.34 11.67 -3.64
N GLY A 7 9.18 12.30 -2.80
CA GLY A 7 9.84 11.63 -1.68
C GLY A 7 8.84 11.03 -0.68
N LEU A 8 7.76 11.74 -0.36
CA LEU A 8 6.69 11.25 0.51
C LEU A 8 5.96 10.03 -0.09
N VAL A 9 5.65 10.08 -1.39
CA VAL A 9 4.96 8.97 -2.07
C VAL A 9 5.83 7.71 -2.08
N ILE A 10 7.13 7.86 -2.37
CA ILE A 10 8.08 6.74 -2.33
C ILE A 10 8.17 6.17 -0.91
N LEU A 11 8.29 7.04 0.11
CA LEU A 11 8.37 6.61 1.50
C LEU A 11 7.10 5.87 1.94
N GLY A 12 5.92 6.38 1.57
CA GLY A 12 4.63 5.73 1.80
C GLY A 12 4.54 4.38 1.11
N PHE A 13 5.05 4.26 -0.12
CA PHE A 13 5.11 2.99 -0.84
C PHE A 13 6.00 1.96 -0.15
N VAL A 14 7.18 2.37 0.32
CA VAL A 14 8.09 1.49 1.07
C VAL A 14 7.44 1.01 2.37
N MET A 15 6.82 1.91 3.14
CA MET A 15 6.14 1.51 4.38
C MET A 15 4.92 0.61 4.11
N ALA A 16 4.18 0.84 3.04
CA ALA A 16 3.08 -0.03 2.62
C ALA A 16 3.59 -1.43 2.26
N ALA A 17 4.69 -1.52 1.49
CA ALA A 17 5.32 -2.79 1.16
C ALA A 17 5.81 -3.53 2.41
N VAL A 18 6.46 -2.84 3.34
CA VAL A 18 6.92 -3.42 4.61
C VAL A 18 5.74 -3.94 5.43
N SER A 19 4.66 -3.18 5.56
CA SER A 19 3.46 -3.58 6.30
C SER A 19 2.80 -4.82 5.69
N ASN A 20 2.69 -4.85 4.36
CA ASN A 20 2.15 -5.98 3.62
C ASN A 20 3.01 -7.24 3.81
N LEU A 21 4.33 -7.10 3.66
CA LEU A 21 5.28 -8.18 3.87
C LEU A 21 5.27 -8.68 5.32
N TRP A 22 5.07 -7.79 6.29
CA TRP A 22 4.94 -8.13 7.70
C TRP A 22 3.71 -9.00 7.98
N ILE A 23 2.56 -8.64 7.39
CA ILE A 23 1.32 -9.45 7.47
C ILE A 23 1.55 -10.82 6.83
N LEU A 24 2.23 -10.86 5.67
CA LEU A 24 2.55 -12.09 4.97
C LEU A 24 3.46 -13.00 5.82
N ILE A 25 4.50 -12.45 6.47
CA ILE A 25 5.40 -13.20 7.36
C ILE A 25 4.64 -13.76 8.56
N ILE A 26 3.73 -12.99 9.17
CA ILE A 26 2.88 -13.47 10.27
C ILE A 26 1.96 -14.61 9.79
N ALA A 27 1.41 -14.50 8.57
CA ALA A 27 0.59 -15.56 7.98
C ALA A 27 1.37 -16.85 7.77
N PHE A 28 2.58 -16.76 7.19
CA PHE A 28 3.48 -17.92 7.02
C PHE A 28 3.92 -18.52 8.36
N ARG A 29 4.21 -17.69 9.37
CA ARG A 29 4.57 -18.15 10.72
C ARG A 29 3.44 -18.87 11.44
N ARG A 30 2.17 -18.58 11.11
CA ARG A 30 1.01 -19.25 11.71
C ARG A 30 0.72 -20.58 11.02
N HIS A 31 0.56 -20.58 9.70
CA HIS A 31 0.29 -21.78 8.91
C HIS A 31 0.66 -21.51 7.44
N ILE A 32 1.40 -22.45 6.82
CA ILE A 32 1.81 -22.34 5.41
C ILE A 32 0.61 -22.19 4.47
N GLY A 33 -0.53 -22.81 4.78
CA GLY A 33 -1.76 -22.65 4.00
C GLY A 33 -2.31 -21.22 3.98
N TRP A 34 -2.22 -20.50 5.11
CA TRP A 34 -2.60 -19.08 5.18
C TRP A 34 -1.61 -18.18 4.46
N GLY A 35 -0.31 -18.49 4.54
CA GLY A 35 0.72 -17.78 3.77
C GLY A 35 0.48 -17.87 2.26
N ILE A 36 0.20 -19.08 1.75
CA ILE A 36 -0.11 -19.30 0.33
C ILE A 36 -1.43 -18.63 -0.05
N ALA A 37 -2.47 -18.74 0.79
CA ALA A 37 -3.76 -18.08 0.52
C ALA A 37 -3.60 -16.56 0.42
N CYS A 38 -2.85 -15.93 1.33
CA CYS A 38 -2.54 -14.49 1.28
C CYS A 38 -1.69 -14.10 0.06
N LEU A 39 -0.83 -14.99 -0.44
CA LEU A 39 -0.01 -14.76 -1.63
C LEU A 39 -0.84 -14.83 -2.92
N LEU A 40 -1.80 -15.75 -2.98
CA LEU A 40 -2.63 -15.98 -4.16
C LEU A 40 -3.84 -15.04 -4.22
N LEU A 41 -4.40 -14.68 -3.05
CA LEU A 41 -5.66 -13.94 -2.95
C LEU A 41 -5.51 -12.75 -1.98
N PRO A 42 -5.64 -11.50 -2.46
CA PRO A 42 -5.65 -10.32 -1.58
C PRO A 42 -6.84 -10.35 -0.61
N ILE A 43 -7.93 -11.01 -0.98
CA ILE A 43 -9.11 -11.23 -0.11
C ILE A 43 -8.73 -12.07 1.11
N ALA A 44 -7.90 -13.10 0.95
CA ALA A 44 -7.43 -13.92 2.07
C ALA A 44 -6.60 -13.09 3.05
N GLN A 45 -5.88 -12.07 2.56
CA GLN A 45 -5.17 -11.12 3.40
C GLN A 45 -6.10 -10.32 4.30
N PHE A 46 -7.22 -9.83 3.76
CA PHE A 46 -8.25 -9.13 4.55
C PHE A 46 -8.88 -10.04 5.60
N VAL A 47 -9.25 -11.27 5.23
CA VAL A 47 -9.81 -12.24 6.18
C VAL A 47 -8.79 -12.56 7.27
N PHE A 48 -7.52 -12.75 6.93
CA PHE A 48 -6.45 -13.01 7.89
C PHE A 48 -6.24 -11.85 8.87
N VAL A 49 -6.30 -10.60 8.38
CA VAL A 49 -6.21 -9.40 9.22
C VAL A 49 -7.38 -9.32 10.19
N ILE A 50 -8.62 -9.53 9.73
CA ILE A 50 -9.81 -9.54 10.61
C ILE A 50 -9.70 -10.66 11.65
N MET A 51 -9.25 -11.85 11.24
CA MET A 51 -9.17 -13.01 12.12
C MET A 51 -8.00 -12.94 13.11
N ASN A 52 -6.90 -12.26 12.76
CA ASN A 52 -5.71 -12.08 13.60
C ASN A 52 -5.46 -10.61 13.95
N LEU A 53 -6.54 -9.87 14.21
CA LEU A 53 -6.49 -8.43 14.42
C LEU A 53 -5.49 -8.04 15.52
N GLN A 54 -5.40 -8.80 16.62
CA GLN A 54 -4.44 -8.51 17.69
C GLN A 54 -2.96 -8.57 17.29
N ARG A 55 -2.59 -9.42 16.32
CA ARG A 55 -1.19 -9.54 15.85
C ARG A 55 -0.92 -8.72 14.59
N THR A 56 -1.95 -8.41 13.81
CA THR A 56 -1.85 -7.65 12.57
C THR A 56 -2.23 -6.18 12.74
N LEU A 57 -2.76 -5.76 13.88
CA LEU A 57 -3.10 -4.36 14.19
C LEU A 57 -1.91 -3.42 14.01
N ILE A 58 -0.73 -3.80 14.51
CA ILE A 58 0.48 -2.98 14.40
C ILE A 58 0.84 -2.73 12.93
N PRO A 59 1.10 -3.75 12.09
CA PRO A 59 1.41 -3.52 10.68
C PRO A 59 0.24 -2.92 9.90
N PHE A 60 -1.01 -3.22 10.26
CA PHE A 60 -2.19 -2.63 9.61
C PHE A 60 -2.30 -1.13 9.86
N VAL A 61 -2.09 -0.68 11.10
CA VAL A 61 -2.09 0.74 11.46
C VAL A 61 -0.93 1.47 10.79
N ILE A 62 0.26 0.87 10.74
CA ILE A 62 1.40 1.44 10.00
C ILE A 62 1.06 1.60 8.52
N GLY A 63 0.46 0.58 7.90
CA GLY A 63 -0.03 0.65 6.52
C GLY A 63 -1.07 1.75 6.32
N LEU A 64 -2.00 1.92 7.26
CA LEU A 64 -3.05 2.95 7.19
C LEU A 64 -2.48 4.37 7.32
N VAL A 65 -1.53 4.59 8.23
CA VAL A 65 -0.80 5.87 8.35
C VAL A 65 -0.01 6.17 7.08
N SER A 66 0.61 5.14 6.50
CA SER A 66 1.35 5.25 5.23
C SER A 66 0.43 5.66 4.07
N ALA A 67 -0.78 5.08 4.00
CA ALA A 67 -1.79 5.46 3.03
C ALA A 67 -2.20 6.93 3.18
N GLY A 68 -2.40 7.40 4.42
CA GLY A 68 -2.66 8.81 4.69
C GLY A 68 -1.54 9.73 4.21
N PHE A 69 -0.29 9.33 4.45
CA PHE A 69 0.89 10.04 3.95
C PHE A 69 0.97 10.07 2.42
N MET A 70 0.62 8.96 1.76
CA MET A 70 0.58 8.87 0.29
C MET A 70 -0.47 9.82 -0.30
N VAL A 71 -1.67 9.87 0.29
CA VAL A 71 -2.74 10.79 -0.14
C VAL A 71 -2.34 12.24 0.10
N GLY A 72 -1.75 12.56 1.25
CA GLY A 72 -1.24 13.90 1.55
C GLY A 72 -0.12 14.32 0.59
N GLY A 73 0.81 13.42 0.28
CA GLY A 73 1.89 13.64 -0.70
C GLY A 73 1.37 13.83 -2.11
N PHE A 74 0.32 13.10 -2.50
CA PHE A 74 -0.33 13.25 -3.81
C PHE A 74 -1.00 14.63 -3.96
N PHE A 75 -1.70 15.11 -2.93
CA PHE A 75 -2.28 16.46 -2.92
C PHE A 75 -1.22 17.57 -2.95
N LEU A 76 -0.05 17.34 -2.34
CA LEU A 76 1.03 18.31 -2.27
C LEU A 76 1.92 18.32 -3.54
N SER A 77 1.83 17.30 -4.41
CA SER A 77 2.67 17.17 -5.62
C SER A 77 1.89 17.44 -6.91
N PRO A 78 1.80 18.70 -7.37
CA PRO A 78 1.13 19.03 -8.64
C PRO A 78 1.79 18.39 -9.88
N THR A 79 3.07 18.01 -9.80
CA THR A 79 3.81 17.35 -10.89
C THR A 79 3.31 15.93 -11.17
N LEU A 80 2.90 15.18 -10.14
CA LEU A 80 2.28 13.87 -10.35
C LEU A 80 0.92 14.04 -11.02
N GLN A 81 0.09 14.98 -10.58
CA GLN A 81 -1.16 15.29 -11.29
C GLN A 81 -0.94 15.59 -12.77
N LYS A 82 0.10 16.35 -13.12
CA LYS A 82 0.40 16.73 -14.51
C LYS A 82 0.80 15.52 -15.37
N SER A 83 1.59 14.58 -14.85
CA SER A 83 1.97 13.35 -15.58
C SER A 83 0.81 12.35 -15.73
N TYR A 84 -0.05 12.25 -14.72
CA TYR A 84 -1.24 11.39 -14.80
C TYR A 84 -2.30 12.00 -15.74
N ALA A 85 -2.50 13.32 -15.71
CA ALA A 85 -3.40 14.02 -16.64
C ALA A 85 -2.91 13.95 -18.09
N THR A 86 -1.60 14.03 -18.33
CA THR A 86 -1.00 13.89 -19.67
C THR A 86 -1.11 12.46 -20.21
N SER A 87 -1.06 11.45 -19.35
CA SER A 87 -1.28 10.06 -19.77
C SER A 87 -2.74 9.78 -20.15
N GLY A 88 -3.69 10.52 -19.57
CA GLY A 88 -5.12 10.42 -19.90
C GLY A 88 -5.48 11.04 -21.25
N THR A 89 -4.79 12.11 -21.68
CA THR A 89 -5.08 12.78 -22.96
C THR A 89 -4.51 12.02 -24.17
N ILE A 90 -3.44 11.23 -24.00
CA ILE A 90 -2.86 10.43 -25.10
C ILE A 90 -3.68 9.16 -25.39
N SER A 91 -4.46 8.67 -24.42
CA SER A 91 -5.32 7.49 -24.61
C SER A 91 -6.73 7.80 -25.14
N GLY A 92 -7.10 9.08 -25.27
CA GLY A 92 -8.41 9.53 -25.75
C GLY A 92 -8.48 9.82 -27.26
N ASP A 93 -7.39 9.64 -28.01
CA ASP A 93 -7.29 9.91 -29.46
C ASP A 93 -7.24 8.59 -30.24
N LYS A 94 -8.28 7.75 -30.10
CA LYS A 94 -8.53 6.58 -30.95
C LYS A 94 -10.00 6.49 -31.32
#